data_AF-A0A8T3S9S4-F1
#
_entry.id   AF-A0A8T3S9S4-F1
#
_cell.length_a   1.000
_cell.length_b   1.000
_cell.length_c   1.000
_cell.angle_alpha   90.00
_cell.angle_beta   90.00
_cell.angle_gamma   90.00
#
_symmetry.space_group_name_H-M   'P 1'
#
loop_
_entity.id
_entity.type
_entity.pdbx_description
1 polymer ?
#
loop_
_entity_poly.entity_id
_entity_poly.type
_entity_poly.pdbx_seq_one_letter_code
_entity_poly.pdbx_strand_id
1 'polypeptide(L)'
;MSQLPDRVRLVIFDLDGVVYRGHEPIAGARELVATLRAAGVAVRFATNNSMVARTGYVERLAGMGIASEAHEIVTSTSATIEHLARHAPDVRSVLA
;
A
#
# COMPACT_ATOMS: atom_id res chain seq x y z
N MET A 1 22.70 -1.68 -4.80
CA MET A 1 21.73 -1.69 -3.69
C MET A 1 22.45 -2.15 -2.44
N SER A 2 22.55 -1.31 -1.41
CA SER A 2 23.03 -1.77 -0.10
C SER A 2 22.11 -2.90 0.37
N GLN A 3 22.70 -4.03 0.74
CA GLN A 3 21.95 -5.24 1.07
C GLN A 3 20.89 -4.92 2.14
N LEU A 4 19.63 -5.24 1.84
CA LEU A 4 18.61 -5.29 2.88
C LEU A 4 19.10 -6.28 3.94
N PRO A 5 18.90 -5.99 5.24
CA PRO A 5 19.26 -6.95 6.28
C PRO A 5 18.64 -8.32 5.97
N ASP A 6 19.41 -9.40 6.13
CA ASP A 6 18.99 -10.79 5.81
C ASP A 6 17.67 -11.24 6.47
N ARG A 7 17.13 -10.44 7.40
CA ARG A 7 15.92 -10.72 8.16
C ARG A 7 14.68 -9.93 7.72
N VAL A 8 14.77 -9.07 6.71
CA VAL A 8 13.58 -8.32 6.26
C VAL A 8 12.62 -9.26 5.52
N ARG A 9 11.45 -9.49 6.12
CA ARG A 9 10.39 -10.35 5.56
C ARG A 9 9.26 -9.58 4.89
N LEU A 10 9.12 -8.30 5.23
CA LEU A 10 8.06 -7.42 4.78
C LEU A 10 8.58 -5.98 4.68
N VAL A 11 8.24 -5.29 3.59
CA VAL A 11 8.37 -3.84 3.45
C VAL A 11 6.98 -3.26 3.23
N ILE A 12 6.67 -2.20 3.96
CA ILE A 12 5.45 -1.40 3.79
C ILE A 12 5.87 -0.05 3.22
N PHE A 13 5.41 0.25 2.02
CA PHE A 13 5.64 1.53 1.38
C PHE A 13 4.52 2.49 1.70
N ASP A 14 4.86 3.71 2.11
CA ASP A 14 3.96 4.84 1.90
C ASP A 14 3.75 5.08 0.39
N LEU A 15 2.68 5.77 0.01
CA LEU A 15 2.33 6.01 -1.38
C LEU A 15 2.72 7.42 -1.86
N ASP A 16 2.01 8.45 -1.39
CA ASP A 16 2.16 9.83 -1.83
C ASP A 16 3.50 10.42 -1.36
N GLY A 17 4.41 10.69 -2.30
CA GLY A 17 5.76 11.19 -1.99
C GLY A 17 6.82 10.10 -1.84
N VAL A 18 6.43 8.82 -1.87
CA VAL A 18 7.35 7.67 -1.74
C VAL A 18 7.32 6.77 -2.97
N VAL A 19 6.15 6.30 -3.38
CA VAL A 19 5.98 5.49 -4.61
C VAL A 19 5.69 6.38 -5.81
N TYR A 20 4.93 7.46 -5.62
CA TYR A 20 4.56 8.39 -6.70
C TYR A 20 4.41 9.82 -6.19
N ARG A 21 4.37 10.80 -7.11
CA ARG A 21 3.90 12.16 -6.84
C ARG A 21 2.87 12.57 -7.89
N GLY A 22 1.64 12.84 -7.46
CA GLY A 22 0.54 13.03 -8.40
C GLY A 22 0.38 11.79 -9.28
N HIS A 23 0.41 11.96 -10.60
CA HIS A 23 0.27 10.84 -11.55
C HIS A 23 1.60 10.20 -11.96
N GLU A 24 2.73 10.70 -11.46
CA GLU A 24 4.06 10.25 -11.89
C GLU A 24 4.69 9.31 -10.86
N PRO A 25 5.22 8.14 -11.27
CA PRO A 25 5.97 7.28 -10.38
C PRO A 25 7.30 7.94 -9.95
N ILE A 26 7.71 7.71 -8.71
CA ILE A 26 9.05 8.09 -8.26
C ILE A 26 10.07 7.15 -8.89
N ALA A 27 11.14 7.73 -9.44
CA ALA A 27 12.21 6.97 -10.09
C ALA A 27 12.80 5.90 -9.16
N GLY A 28 12.87 4.66 -9.65
CA GLY A 28 13.37 3.52 -8.89
C GLY A 28 12.34 2.81 -8.03
N ALA A 29 11.14 3.37 -7.81
CA ALA A 29 10.12 2.76 -6.95
C ALA A 29 9.64 1.42 -7.49
N ARG A 30 9.33 1.38 -8.80
CA ARG A 30 8.90 0.15 -9.49
C ARG A 30 9.98 -0.93 -9.45
N GLU A 31 11.22 -0.55 -9.75
CA GLU A 31 12.38 -1.45 -9.79
C GLU A 31 12.66 -2.02 -8.38
N LEU A 32 12.55 -1.18 -7.35
CA LEU A 32 12.72 -1.61 -5.97
C LEU A 32 11.63 -2.60 -5.54
N VAL A 33 10.35 -2.32 -5.83
CA VAL A 33 9.24 -3.23 -5.53
C VAL A 33 9.43 -4.58 -6.23
N ALA A 34 9.80 -4.56 -7.52
CA ALA A 34 10.08 -5.78 -8.27
C ALA A 34 11.24 -6.58 -7.65
N THR A 35 12.31 -5.88 -7.24
CA THR A 35 13.48 -6.52 -6.64
C THR A 35 13.16 -7.15 -5.28
N LEU A 36 12.39 -6.46 -4.44
CA LEU A 36 11.93 -6.98 -3.15
C LEU A 36 11.12 -8.26 -3.31
N ARG A 37 10.16 -8.25 -4.25
CA ARG A 37 9.34 -9.44 -4.54
C ARG A 37 10.18 -10.59 -5.08
N ALA A 38 11.12 -10.32 -5.97
CA ALA A 38 12.05 -11.34 -6.49
C ALA A 38 12.93 -11.94 -5.38
N ALA A 39 13.25 -11.16 -4.34
CA ALA A 39 13.96 -11.63 -3.16
C ALA A 39 13.07 -12.35 -2.12
N GLY A 40 11.78 -12.57 -2.43
CA GLY A 40 10.83 -13.22 -1.51
C GLY A 40 10.38 -12.36 -0.34
N VAL A 41 10.64 -11.04 -0.39
CA VAL A 41 10.17 -10.09 0.61
C VAL A 41 8.72 -9.70 0.29
N ALA A 42 7.83 -9.83 1.26
CA ALA A 42 6.45 -9.37 1.09
C ALA A 42 6.43 -7.84 0.93
N VAL A 43 5.58 -7.33 0.04
CA VAL A 43 5.39 -5.90 -0.19
C VAL A 43 3.97 -5.51 0.17
N ARG A 44 3.81 -4.40 0.88
CA ARG A 44 2.52 -3.76 1.16
C ARG A 44 2.60 -2.27 0.90
N PHE A 45 1.44 -1.67 0.73
CA PHE A 45 1.28 -0.24 0.55
C PHE A 45 0.38 0.30 1.65
N ALA A 46 0.75 1.42 2.24
CA ALA A 46 -0.03 2.12 3.24
C ALA A 46 -0.23 3.58 2.81
N THR A 47 -1.42 4.12 3.05
CA THR A 47 -1.69 5.54 2.83
C THR A 47 -2.70 6.05 3.84
N ASN A 48 -2.53 7.30 4.26
CA ASN A 48 -3.49 7.99 5.11
C ASN A 48 -4.65 8.62 4.31
N ASN A 49 -4.60 8.59 2.98
CA ASN A 49 -5.67 9.13 2.15
C ASN A 49 -6.91 8.21 2.22
N SER A 50 -8.03 8.83 2.58
CA SER A 50 -9.32 8.17 2.84
C SER A 50 -10.29 8.24 1.67
N MET A 51 -10.01 9.04 0.64
CA MET A 51 -10.95 9.34 -0.45
C MET A 51 -11.02 8.25 -1.52
N VAL A 52 -10.02 7.35 -1.56
CA VAL A 52 -9.87 6.35 -2.61
C VAL A 52 -9.99 4.96 -2.00
N ALA A 53 -10.86 4.13 -2.58
CA ALA A 53 -10.97 2.73 -2.20
C ALA A 53 -9.68 1.96 -2.55
N ARG A 54 -9.40 0.86 -1.83
CA ARG A 54 -8.20 0.02 -2.09
C ARG A 54 -8.07 -0.40 -3.56
N THR A 55 -9.17 -0.72 -4.23
CA THR A 55 -9.19 -1.07 -5.67
C THR A 55 -8.73 0.08 -6.58
N GLY A 56 -9.05 1.33 -6.24
CA GLY A 56 -8.55 2.49 -6.99
C GLY A 56 -7.04 2.65 -6.88
N TYR A 57 -6.45 2.30 -5.73
CA TYR A 57 -4.99 2.25 -5.59
C TYR A 57 -4.36 1.11 -6.39
N VAL A 58 -5.02 -0.05 -6.48
CA VAL A 58 -4.58 -1.16 -7.35
C VAL A 58 -4.47 -0.68 -8.79
N GLU A 59 -5.51 -0.04 -9.31
CA GLU A 59 -5.56 0.48 -10.68
C GLU A 59 -4.48 1.55 -10.90
N ARG A 60 -4.30 2.46 -9.94
CA ARG A 60 -3.29 3.52 -10.02
C ARG A 60 -1.87 2.95 -10.05
N LEU A 61 -1.55 2.01 -9.17
CA LEU A 61 -0.25 1.35 -9.13
C LEU A 61 0.00 0.53 -10.40
N ALA A 62 -1.03 -0.14 -10.92
CA ALA A 62 -0.95 -0.86 -12.19
C ALA A 62 -0.63 0.08 -13.36
N GLY A 63 -1.25 1.28 -13.40
CA GLY A 63 -0.93 2.33 -14.37
C GLY A 63 0.52 2.82 -14.31
N MET A 64 1.19 2.64 -13.16
CA MET A 64 2.61 2.95 -12.95
C MET A 64 3.52 1.73 -13.15
N GLY A 65 2.98 0.62 -13.64
CA GLY A 65 3.74 -0.62 -13.86
C GLY A 65 4.08 -1.38 -12.57
N ILE A 66 3.36 -1.11 -11.48
CA ILE A 66 3.49 -1.79 -10.18
C ILE A 66 2.23 -2.63 -9.96
N ALA A 67 2.32 -3.93 -10.20
CA ALA A 67 1.20 -4.84 -9.91
C ALA A 67 0.92 -4.85 -8.40
N SER A 68 -0.34 -4.82 -7.99
CA SER A 68 -0.71 -4.99 -6.58
C SER A 68 -2.10 -5.59 -6.46
N GLU A 69 -2.42 -6.12 -5.30
CA GLU A 69 -3.75 -6.60 -4.94
C GLU A 69 -4.37 -5.75 -3.83
N ALA A 70 -5.71 -5.71 -3.75
CA ALA A 70 -6.41 -4.90 -2.77
C ALA A 70 -6.03 -5.26 -1.31
N HIS A 71 -5.68 -6.53 -1.06
CA HIS A 71 -5.25 -6.98 0.27
C HIS A 71 -3.81 -6.52 0.61
N GLU A 72 -3.03 -6.09 -0.38
CA GLU A 72 -1.70 -5.50 -0.17
C GLU A 72 -1.77 -4.02 0.23
N ILE A 73 -2.94 -3.39 0.15
CA ILE A 73 -3.14 -1.95 0.36
C ILE A 73 -3.92 -1.69 1.65
N VAL A 74 -3.33 -0.89 2.54
CA VAL A 74 -3.95 -0.41 3.77
C VAL A 74 -4.21 1.08 3.65
N THR A 75 -5.48 1.48 3.74
CA THR A 75 -5.87 2.89 3.83
C THR A 75 -6.27 3.24 5.26
N SER A 76 -6.22 4.52 5.63
CA SER A 76 -6.76 5.03 6.90
C SER A 76 -8.22 4.60 7.11
N THR A 77 -9.08 4.74 6.09
CA THR A 77 -10.48 4.27 6.12
C THR A 77 -10.57 2.80 6.49
N SER A 78 -9.72 1.97 5.88
CA SER A 78 -9.77 0.54 6.09
C SER A 78 -9.25 0.11 7.46
N ALA A 79 -8.25 0.82 7.99
CA ALA A 79 -7.78 0.65 9.36
C ALA A 79 -8.85 1.08 10.37
N THR A 80 -9.57 2.17 10.10
CA THR A 80 -10.71 2.63 10.91
C THR A 80 -11.85 1.62 10.93
N ILE A 81 -12.21 1.05 9.78
CA ILE A 81 -13.23 -0.01 9.71
C ILE A 81 -12.83 -1.21 10.58
N GLU A 82 -11.58 -1.66 10.49
CA GLU A 82 -11.08 -2.78 11.29
C GLU A 82 -11.06 -2.45 12.80
N HIS A 83 -10.72 -1.20 13.14
CA HIS A 83 -10.75 -0.73 14.53
C HIS A 83 -12.19 -0.72 15.08
N LEU A 84 -13.15 -0.17 14.34
CA LEU A 84 -14.56 -0.11 14.76
C LEU A 84 -15.18 -1.50 14.88
N ALA A 85 -14.87 -2.41 13.96
CA ALA A 85 -15.33 -3.80 14.06
C ALA A 85 -14.91 -4.49 15.37
N ARG A 86 -13.78 -4.08 15.96
CA ARG A 86 -13.26 -4.61 17.23
C ARG A 86 -13.78 -3.91 18.48
N HIS A 87 -14.06 -2.61 18.40
CA HIS A 87 -14.31 -1.78 19.59
C HIS A 87 -15.70 -1.13 19.63
N ALA A 88 -16.41 -1.10 18.51
CA ALA A 88 -17.75 -0.53 18.37
C ALA A 88 -18.58 -1.35 17.36
N PRO A 89 -18.90 -2.62 17.67
CA PRO A 89 -19.53 -3.55 16.72
C PRO A 89 -20.93 -3.11 16.27
N ASP A 90 -21.56 -2.17 16.98
CA ASP A 90 -22.86 -1.59 16.60
C ASP A 90 -22.76 -0.57 15.45
N VAL A 91 -21.55 -0.08 15.12
CA VAL A 91 -21.34 0.81 13.98
C VAL A 91 -21.47 0.02 12.68
N ARG A 92 -22.44 0.43 11.85
CA ARG A 92 -22.79 -0.29 10.61
C ARG A 92 -22.13 0.26 9.35
N SER A 93 -21.67 1.52 9.37
CA SER A 93 -21.08 2.16 8.20
C SER A 93 -20.04 3.21 8.60
N VAL A 94 -19.06 3.36 7.73
CA VAL A 94 -18.07 4.45 7.76
C VAL A 94 -18.20 5.17 6.43
N LEU A 95 -18.41 6.49 6.48
CA LEU A 95 -18.45 7.34 5.29
C LEU A 95 -17.05 7.91 5.09
N ALA A 96 -16.51 7.77 3.88
CA ALA A 96 -15.17 8.22 3.51
C ALA A 96 -15.22 8.94 2.16
#